data_AF-A0A1C4N2K0-F1
#
_entry.id   AF-A0A1C4N2K0-F1
#
_cell.length_a   1.000
_cell.length_b   1.000
_cell.length_c   1.000
_cell.angle_alpha   90.00
_cell.angle_beta   90.00
_cell.angle_gamma   90.00
#
_symmetry.space_group_name_H-M   'P 1'
#
loop_
_entity.id
_entity.type
_entity.pdbx_description
1 polymer ?
#
loop_
_entity_poly.entity_id
_entity_poly.type
_entity_poly.pdbx_seq_one_letter_code
_entity_poly.pdbx_strand_id
1 'polypeptide(L)'
;MGINLSADVRARLSPSFAILETPYEWRRVTSRFKDEVPPREQTSHVHVVPFIGDRAVLLRTEEDGWSTPGGTLLEGEAFDAAVTRELAEAIGGRTDHYELFGQWDSSTTDRTAYQPWLPHPRFALAVGWADVVISGPPESRGGVEVKNVLEIVVLPVERAAERLVAGDRPHLAALYSLAHEVRRASRP
;
A
#
# COMPACT_ATOMS: atom_id res chain seq x y z
N MET A 1 12.19 -4.11 12.88
CA MET A 1 11.86 -3.22 14.02
C MET A 1 10.37 -2.93 13.90
N GLY A 2 9.58 -3.35 14.90
CA GLY A 2 8.12 -3.29 14.85
C GLY A 2 7.58 -1.86 14.86
N ILE A 3 6.35 -1.68 14.41
CA ILE A 3 5.66 -0.38 14.46
C ILE A 3 5.55 0.09 15.92
N ASN A 4 6.15 1.24 16.24
CA ASN A 4 6.14 1.80 17.58
C ASN A 4 4.90 2.70 17.81
N LEU A 5 3.81 2.11 18.29
CA LEU A 5 2.58 2.83 18.65
C LEU A 5 2.40 2.86 20.18
N SER A 6 1.82 3.95 20.71
CA SER A 6 1.43 4.00 22.12
C SER A 6 0.37 2.94 22.44
N ALA A 7 0.27 2.54 23.71
CA ALA A 7 -0.73 1.56 24.15
C ALA A 7 -2.16 1.98 23.80
N ASP A 8 -2.48 3.27 23.95
CA ASP A 8 -3.80 3.82 23.62
C ASP A 8 -4.09 3.74 22.11
N VAL A 9 -3.11 4.09 21.27
CA VAL A 9 -3.25 3.99 19.81
C VAL A 9 -3.45 2.52 19.41
N ARG A 10 -2.66 1.61 19.99
CA ARG A 10 -2.76 0.17 19.72
C ARG A 10 -4.11 -0.39 20.13
N ALA A 11 -4.67 0.05 21.26
CA ALA A 11 -6.00 -0.33 21.69
C ALA A 11 -7.09 0.16 20.72
N ARG A 12 -7.01 1.42 20.25
CA ARG A 12 -7.94 1.96 19.24
C ARG A 12 -7.88 1.21 17.91
N LEU A 13 -6.69 0.78 17.50
CA LEU A 13 -6.47 0.02 16.28
C LEU A 13 -6.72 -1.49 16.44
N SER A 14 -7.16 -1.97 17.59
CA SER A 14 -7.44 -3.39 17.80
C SER A 14 -8.36 -4.01 16.72
N PRO A 15 -9.44 -3.35 16.26
CA PRO A 15 -10.24 -3.88 15.15
C PRO A 15 -9.46 -3.95 13.83
N SER A 16 -8.63 -2.96 13.53
CA SER A 16 -7.77 -2.95 12.34
C SER A 16 -6.73 -4.08 12.41
N PHE A 17 -6.08 -4.28 13.56
CA PHE A 17 -5.15 -5.40 13.75
C PHE A 17 -5.83 -6.76 13.59
N ALA A 18 -7.03 -6.96 14.14
CA ALA A 18 -7.76 -8.21 13.97
C ALA A 18 -8.04 -8.53 12.49
N ILE A 19 -8.32 -7.50 11.67
CA ILE A 19 -8.46 -7.65 10.22
C ILE A 19 -7.11 -7.97 9.56
N LEU A 20 -6.06 -7.21 9.87
CA LEU A 20 -4.73 -7.37 9.27
C LEU A 20 -4.07 -8.72 9.61
N GLU A 21 -4.31 -9.23 10.83
CA GLU A 21 -3.83 -10.52 11.31
C GLU A 21 -4.57 -11.70 10.66
N THR A 22 -5.77 -11.45 10.13
CA THR A 22 -6.52 -12.45 9.37
C THR A 22 -5.88 -12.60 7.98
N PRO A 23 -5.54 -13.83 7.54
CA PRO A 23 -5.01 -14.05 6.21
C PRO A 23 -5.99 -13.56 5.15
N TYR A 24 -5.47 -12.79 4.20
CA TYR A 24 -6.22 -12.31 3.06
C TYR A 24 -5.85 -13.16 1.85
N GLU A 25 -6.87 -13.67 1.16
CA GLU A 25 -6.72 -14.44 -0.07
C GLU A 25 -7.15 -13.59 -1.27
N TRP A 26 -6.30 -13.54 -2.29
CA TRP A 26 -6.61 -12.90 -3.55
C TRP A 26 -6.12 -13.75 -4.70
N ARG A 27 -7.08 -14.26 -5.48
CA ARG A 27 -6.83 -15.22 -6.56
C ARG A 27 -6.09 -16.44 -6.01
N ARG A 28 -4.81 -16.60 -6.36
CA ARG A 28 -3.94 -17.72 -5.99
C ARG A 28 -2.91 -17.35 -4.91
N VAL A 29 -3.00 -16.13 -4.38
CA VAL A 29 -2.08 -15.57 -3.38
C VAL A 29 -2.75 -15.56 -2.02
N THR A 30 -2.04 -16.06 -1.01
CA THR A 30 -2.40 -15.88 0.41
C THR A 30 -1.39 -14.95 1.05
N SER A 31 -1.87 -13.94 1.78
CA SER A 31 -1.05 -12.88 2.37
C SER A 31 -1.33 -12.74 3.87
N ARG A 32 -0.29 -12.47 4.66
CA ARG A 32 -0.40 -12.19 6.10
C ARG A 32 0.35 -10.91 6.42
N PHE A 33 -0.28 -10.00 7.15
CA PHE A 33 0.38 -8.77 7.54
C PHE A 33 1.51 -9.06 8.54
N LYS A 34 2.64 -8.35 8.38
CA LYS A 34 3.70 -8.26 9.37
C LYS A 34 4.10 -6.80 9.54
N ASP A 35 4.32 -6.39 10.77
CA ASP A 35 4.79 -5.07 11.16
C ASP A 35 6.31 -4.92 11.01
N GLU A 36 6.85 -5.48 9.93
CA GLU A 36 8.27 -5.49 9.60
C GLU A 36 8.47 -5.16 8.12
N VAL A 37 9.35 -4.21 7.84
CA VAL A 37 9.74 -3.87 6.46
C VAL A 37 10.54 -5.05 5.86
N PRO A 38 10.15 -5.57 4.69
CA PRO A 38 10.80 -6.72 4.10
C PRO A 38 12.17 -6.35 3.49
N PRO A 39 13.13 -7.29 3.46
CA PRO A 39 14.34 -7.14 2.65
C PRO A 39 13.98 -6.98 1.17
N ARG A 40 14.72 -6.13 0.45
CA ARG A 40 14.44 -5.81 -0.95
C ARG A 40 14.38 -7.03 -1.86
N GLU A 41 15.24 -8.01 -1.62
CA GLU A 41 15.37 -9.23 -2.42
C GLU A 41 14.15 -10.14 -2.30
N GLN A 42 13.34 -9.96 -1.24
CA GLN A 42 12.11 -10.70 -0.99
C GLN A 42 10.87 -9.94 -1.45
N THR A 43 10.99 -8.67 -1.83
CA THR A 43 9.86 -7.81 -2.17
C THR A 43 9.54 -7.87 -3.65
N SER A 44 8.25 -8.05 -3.96
CA SER A 44 7.72 -7.99 -5.33
C SER A 44 6.98 -6.70 -5.64
N HIS A 45 6.31 -6.09 -4.65
CA HIS A 45 5.52 -4.88 -4.82
C HIS A 45 5.78 -3.88 -3.70
N VAL A 46 5.50 -2.61 -3.97
CA VAL A 46 5.41 -1.57 -2.94
C VAL A 46 4.08 -0.85 -3.05
N HIS A 47 3.34 -0.80 -1.94
CA HIS A 47 2.09 -0.08 -1.83
C HIS A 47 2.20 0.97 -0.72
N VAL A 48 1.77 2.21 -0.99
CA VAL A 48 1.80 3.28 0.01
C VAL A 48 0.43 3.91 0.14
N VAL A 49 0.05 4.28 1.36
CA VAL A 49 -1.13 5.09 1.64
C VAL A 49 -0.76 6.57 1.50
N PRO A 50 -1.20 7.27 0.44
CA PRO A 50 -0.90 8.68 0.21
C PRO A 50 -1.73 9.61 1.10
N PHE A 51 -1.11 10.71 1.55
CA PHE A 51 -1.75 11.76 2.34
C PHE A 51 -1.48 13.16 1.77
N ILE A 52 -2.50 14.02 1.81
CA ILE A 52 -2.42 15.46 1.56
C ILE A 52 -2.91 16.16 2.82
N GLY A 53 -1.99 16.78 3.57
CA GLY A 53 -2.30 17.26 4.92
C GLY A 53 -2.78 16.11 5.80
N ASP A 54 -3.94 16.23 6.44
CA ASP A 54 -4.52 15.17 7.28
C ASP A 54 -5.51 14.25 6.55
N ARG A 55 -5.61 14.38 5.22
CA ARG A 55 -6.54 13.61 4.39
C ARG A 55 -5.81 12.51 3.63
N ALA A 56 -6.45 11.35 3.53
CA ALA A 56 -5.96 10.24 2.71
C ALA A 56 -6.41 10.42 1.26
N VAL A 57 -5.55 10.01 0.33
CA VAL A 57 -5.89 9.89 -1.09
C VAL A 57 -6.28 8.43 -1.38
N LEU A 58 -7.39 8.26 -2.08
CA LEU A 58 -7.89 6.96 -2.52
C LEU A 58 -8.12 7.04 -4.02
N LEU A 59 -7.75 6.00 -4.76
CA LEU A 59 -8.05 5.90 -6.18
C LEU A 59 -9.00 4.73 -6.45
N ARG A 60 -9.78 4.87 -7.53
CA ARG A 60 -10.59 3.79 -8.08
C ARG A 60 -10.05 3.43 -9.44
N THR A 61 -9.73 2.17 -9.64
CA THR A 61 -9.33 1.66 -10.96
C THR A 61 -10.42 0.75 -11.54
N GLU A 62 -10.37 0.54 -12.85
CA GLU A 62 -11.26 -0.41 -13.53
C GLU A 62 -11.00 -1.86 -13.08
N GLU A 63 -9.74 -2.19 -12.81
CA GLU A 63 -9.28 -3.55 -12.54
C GLU A 63 -9.50 -3.97 -11.08
N ASP A 64 -9.31 -3.05 -10.14
CA ASP A 64 -9.29 -3.35 -8.70
C ASP A 64 -10.42 -2.67 -7.91
N GLY A 65 -11.17 -1.74 -8.52
CA GLY A 65 -12.08 -0.88 -7.77
C GLY A 65 -11.30 0.07 -6.86
N TRP A 66 -11.80 0.34 -5.64
CA TRP A 66 -11.11 1.22 -4.70
C TRP A 66 -9.81 0.57 -4.21
N SER A 67 -8.70 1.28 -4.35
CA SER A 67 -7.36 0.77 -4.07
C SER A 67 -6.41 1.88 -3.59
N THR A 68 -5.20 1.45 -3.22
CA THR A 68 -4.08 2.29 -2.82
C THR A 68 -3.04 2.34 -3.95
N PRO A 69 -2.30 3.45 -4.14
CA PRO A 69 -1.18 3.48 -5.07
C PRO A 69 -0.14 2.41 -4.75
N GLY A 70 0.41 1.83 -5.81
CA GLY A 70 1.42 0.81 -5.72
C GLY A 70 1.36 -0.19 -6.86
N GLY A 71 2.44 -0.96 -6.97
CA GLY A 71 2.64 -1.89 -8.06
C GLY A 71 3.96 -2.63 -7.96
N THR A 72 4.26 -3.34 -9.05
CA THR A 72 5.39 -4.26 -9.16
C THR A 72 6.72 -3.50 -9.19
N LEU A 73 7.72 -4.01 -8.46
CA LEU A 73 9.09 -3.51 -8.54
C LEU A 73 9.74 -3.90 -9.87
N LEU A 74 10.42 -2.95 -10.51
CA LEU A 74 11.25 -3.22 -11.67
C LEU A 74 12.55 -3.95 -11.25
N GLU A 75 13.23 -4.54 -12.23
CA GLU A 75 14.48 -5.26 -11.99
C GLU A 75 15.54 -4.33 -11.39
N GLY A 76 16.06 -4.68 -10.21
CA GLY A 76 17.05 -3.87 -9.47
C GLY A 76 16.52 -2.55 -8.90
N GLU A 77 15.22 -2.24 -9.01
CA GLU A 77 14.65 -0.95 -8.60
C GLU A 77 14.67 -0.78 -7.07
N ALA A 78 15.20 0.33 -6.56
CA ALA A 78 15.14 0.66 -5.14
C ALA A 78 13.73 1.09 -4.69
N PHE A 79 13.41 0.96 -3.40
CA PHE A 79 12.08 1.35 -2.88
C PHE A 79 11.75 2.82 -3.14
N ASP A 80 12.70 3.76 -2.97
CA ASP A 80 12.45 5.19 -3.21
C ASP A 80 12.02 5.46 -4.66
N ALA A 81 12.70 4.79 -5.60
CA ALA A 81 12.40 4.90 -7.03
C ALA A 81 11.02 4.33 -7.35
N ALA A 82 10.71 3.15 -6.81
CA ALA A 82 9.42 2.50 -7.01
C ALA A 82 8.27 3.31 -6.43
N VAL A 83 8.36 3.78 -5.17
CA VAL A 83 7.32 4.61 -4.54
C VAL A 83 7.07 5.88 -5.34
N THR A 84 8.14 6.55 -5.78
CA THR A 84 8.04 7.76 -6.61
C THR A 84 7.37 7.48 -7.95
N ARG A 85 7.75 6.40 -8.62
CA ARG A 85 7.16 5.97 -9.89
C ARG A 85 5.67 5.64 -9.72
N GLU A 86 5.33 4.78 -8.77
CA GLU A 86 3.97 4.31 -8.53
C GLU A 86 3.02 5.45 -8.14
N LEU A 87 3.48 6.43 -7.36
CA LEU A 87 2.66 7.61 -7.01
C LEU A 87 2.44 8.53 -8.20
N ALA A 88 3.45 8.72 -9.05
CA ALA A 88 3.28 9.48 -10.29
C ALA A 88 2.35 8.75 -11.28
N GLU A 89 2.51 7.44 -11.42
CA GLU A 89 1.68 6.57 -12.28
C GLU A 89 0.22 6.52 -11.83
N ALA A 90 -0.03 6.31 -10.54
CA ALA A 90 -1.39 6.10 -10.06
C ALA A 90 -2.18 7.39 -9.87
N ILE A 91 -1.53 8.49 -9.45
CA ILE A 91 -2.24 9.70 -9.02
C ILE A 91 -1.63 11.01 -9.53
N GLY A 92 -0.62 10.97 -10.41
CA GLY A 92 0.11 12.18 -10.83
C GLY A 92 0.79 12.88 -9.66
N GLY A 93 1.15 12.10 -8.63
CA GLY A 93 1.65 12.57 -7.36
C GLY A 93 3.17 12.69 -7.35
N ARG A 94 3.68 13.72 -6.68
CA ARG A 94 5.07 13.82 -6.27
C ARG A 94 5.17 13.52 -4.78
N THR A 95 6.09 12.61 -4.42
CA THR A 95 6.40 12.26 -3.03
C THR A 95 7.23 13.36 -2.39
N ASP A 96 6.78 13.91 -1.28
CA ASP A 96 7.59 14.80 -0.44
C ASP A 96 8.36 13.99 0.61
N HIS A 97 7.70 13.02 1.24
CA HIS A 97 8.30 12.10 2.20
C HIS A 97 7.49 10.80 2.27
N TYR A 98 8.13 9.67 2.58
CA TYR A 98 7.43 8.41 2.79
C TYR A 98 8.19 7.54 3.79
N GLU A 99 7.47 6.58 4.38
CA GLU A 99 8.06 5.57 5.25
C GLU A 99 7.36 4.23 5.04
N LEU A 100 8.14 3.16 4.90
CA LEU A 100 7.65 1.80 4.93
C LEU A 100 7.60 1.33 6.38
N PHE A 101 6.53 0.64 6.77
CA PHE A 101 6.34 0.20 8.15
C PHE A 101 6.00 -1.29 8.27
N GLY A 102 5.78 -1.98 7.17
CA GLY A 102 5.37 -3.38 7.21
C GLY A 102 5.36 -4.06 5.85
N GLN A 103 4.75 -5.23 5.83
CA GLN A 103 4.56 -6.01 4.63
C GLN A 103 3.29 -6.86 4.68
N TRP A 104 2.86 -7.28 3.50
CA TRP A 104 2.14 -8.53 3.31
C TRP A 104 3.15 -9.63 2.98
N ASP A 105 3.36 -10.57 3.89
CA ASP A 105 4.12 -11.80 3.63
C ASP A 105 3.22 -12.78 2.88
N SER A 106 3.58 -13.05 1.63
CA SER A 106 2.71 -13.66 0.65
C SER A 106 3.31 -14.92 0.04
N SER A 107 2.43 -15.84 -0.35
CA SER A 107 2.78 -16.99 -1.16
C SER A 107 1.74 -17.25 -2.24
N THR A 108 2.17 -17.65 -3.44
CA THR A 108 1.29 -18.04 -4.54
C THR A 108 1.31 -19.55 -4.81
N THR A 109 0.21 -20.07 -5.35
CA THR A 109 0.12 -21.41 -5.94
C THR A 109 0.40 -21.46 -7.44
N ASP A 110 0.71 -20.31 -8.06
CA ASP A 110 1.15 -20.27 -9.46
C ASP A 110 2.44 -21.06 -9.67
N ARG A 111 2.63 -21.59 -10.87
CA ARG A 111 3.80 -22.41 -11.22
C ARG A 111 5.04 -21.60 -11.60
N THR A 112 4.85 -20.33 -11.91
CA THR A 112 5.90 -19.42 -12.40
C THR A 112 5.79 -18.09 -11.67
N ALA A 113 6.91 -17.38 -11.58
CA ALA A 113 6.93 -16.02 -11.06
C ALA A 113 6.07 -15.08 -11.93
N TYR A 114 5.55 -14.01 -11.31
CA TYR A 114 4.79 -12.98 -12.02
C TYR A 114 5.67 -12.23 -13.03
N GLN A 115 6.93 -11.97 -12.67
CA GLN A 115 7.99 -11.52 -13.57
C GLN A 115 9.29 -12.30 -13.27
N PRO A 116 10.20 -12.49 -14.25
CA PRO A 116 11.38 -13.34 -14.08
C PRO A 116 12.34 -12.94 -12.95
N TRP A 117 12.42 -11.65 -12.63
CA TRP A 117 13.30 -11.11 -11.58
C TRP A 117 12.66 -11.09 -10.19
N LEU A 118 11.37 -11.45 -10.07
CA LEU A 118 10.64 -11.36 -8.81
C LEU A 118 10.75 -12.65 -7.99
N PRO A 119 10.73 -12.53 -6.64
CA PRO A 119 10.76 -13.68 -5.76
C PRO A 119 9.51 -14.56 -5.93
N HIS A 120 9.72 -15.88 -5.90
CA HIS A 120 8.68 -16.88 -6.13
C HIS A 120 9.07 -18.22 -5.46
N PRO A 121 8.10 -18.99 -4.91
CA PRO A 121 6.67 -18.71 -4.81
C PRO A 121 6.29 -17.81 -3.62
N ARG A 122 7.26 -17.48 -2.76
CA ARG A 122 7.10 -16.59 -1.61
C ARG A 122 7.68 -15.23 -1.93
N PHE A 123 6.96 -14.19 -1.55
CA PHE A 123 7.32 -12.80 -1.80
C PHE A 123 6.64 -11.90 -0.78
N ALA A 124 7.16 -10.69 -0.62
CA ALA A 124 6.58 -9.65 0.20
C ALA A 124 5.99 -8.54 -0.67
N LEU A 125 4.88 -7.94 -0.23
CA LEU A 125 4.45 -6.63 -0.68
C LEU A 125 4.78 -5.64 0.43
N ALA A 126 5.76 -4.77 0.22
CA ALA A 126 6.11 -3.74 1.19
C ALA A 126 4.95 -2.72 1.29
N VAL A 127 4.62 -2.31 2.51
CA VAL A 127 3.58 -1.31 2.76
C VAL A 127 4.09 -0.13 3.57
N GLY A 128 3.57 1.04 3.25
CA GLY A 128 3.96 2.29 3.88
C GLY A 128 2.91 3.39 3.79
N TRP A 129 3.32 4.60 4.15
CA TRP A 129 2.58 5.83 3.92
C TRP A 129 3.46 6.85 3.20
N ALA A 130 2.83 7.81 2.51
CA ALA A 130 3.54 8.88 1.81
C ALA A 130 2.81 10.21 1.94
N ASP A 131 3.55 11.29 2.20
CA ASP A 131 3.09 12.66 1.98
C ASP A 131 3.30 13.02 0.51
N VAL A 132 2.23 13.51 -0.12
CA VAL A 132 2.23 13.75 -1.56
C VAL A 132 1.63 15.10 -1.94
N VAL A 133 2.07 15.60 -3.08
CA VAL A 133 1.41 16.69 -3.82
C VAL A 133 0.92 16.13 -5.14
N ILE A 134 -0.37 16.29 -5.44
CA ILE A 134 -0.93 15.94 -6.75
C ILE A 134 -0.76 17.15 -7.67
N SER A 135 0.11 17.02 -8.67
CA SER A 135 0.47 18.13 -9.58
C SER A 135 -0.01 17.92 -11.02
N GLY A 136 -0.60 16.77 -11.33
CA GLY A 136 -1.06 16.45 -12.68
C GLY A 136 -1.94 15.20 -12.72
N PRO A 137 -2.33 14.75 -13.92
CA PRO A 137 -3.01 13.47 -14.10
C PRO A 137 -2.05 12.29 -13.84
N PRO A 138 -2.59 11.07 -13.62
CA PRO A 138 -1.84 9.82 -13.74
C PRO A 138 -0.88 9.82 -14.93
N GLU A 139 0.39 9.46 -14.72
CA GLU A 139 1.45 9.54 -15.74
C GLU A 139 2.13 8.18 -15.93
N SER A 140 2.01 7.57 -17.12
CA SER A 140 2.74 6.32 -17.40
C SER A 140 4.26 6.53 -17.37
N ARG A 141 4.96 5.77 -16.52
CA ARG A 141 6.42 5.87 -16.32
C ARG A 141 7.13 4.52 -16.47
N GLY A 142 6.55 3.62 -17.25
CA GLY A 142 7.16 2.35 -17.61
C GLY A 142 7.01 1.24 -16.56
N GLY A 143 6.10 1.39 -15.60
CA GLY A 143 5.65 0.32 -14.73
C GLY A 143 5.14 -0.89 -15.52
N VAL A 144 5.22 -2.06 -14.89
CA VAL A 144 4.79 -3.34 -15.48
C VAL A 144 3.27 -3.38 -15.68
N GLU A 145 2.54 -2.77 -14.75
CA GLU A 145 1.08 -2.74 -14.73
C GLU A 145 0.59 -1.37 -15.18
N VAL A 146 -0.35 -1.36 -16.14
CA VAL A 146 -1.12 -0.16 -16.46
C VAL A 146 -2.47 -0.30 -15.79
N LYS A 147 -2.80 0.62 -14.88
CA LYS A 147 -4.10 0.67 -14.20
C LYS A 147 -4.93 1.80 -14.76
N ASN A 148 -6.16 1.51 -15.19
CA ASN A 148 -7.09 2.51 -15.68
C ASN A 148 -7.71 3.25 -14.50
N VAL A 149 -7.13 4.39 -14.13
CA VAL A 149 -7.62 5.24 -13.04
C VAL A 149 -8.92 5.93 -13.46
N LEU A 150 -10.01 5.57 -12.79
CA LEU A 150 -11.35 6.10 -13.03
C LEU A 150 -11.67 7.31 -12.15
N GLU A 151 -11.11 7.34 -10.93
CA GLU A 151 -11.42 8.36 -9.94
C GLU A 151 -10.28 8.50 -8.93
N ILE A 152 -9.99 9.74 -8.51
CA ILE A 152 -9.08 10.05 -7.40
C ILE A 152 -9.83 10.95 -6.43
N VAL A 153 -9.84 10.59 -5.15
CA VAL A 153 -10.53 11.34 -4.11
C VAL A 153 -9.65 11.60 -2.91
N VAL A 154 -9.83 12.77 -2.28
CA VAL A 154 -9.08 13.22 -1.11
C VAL A 154 -10.05 13.42 0.06
N LEU A 155 -10.00 12.52 1.04
CA LEU A 155 -11.03 12.38 2.07
C LEU A 155 -10.40 12.29 3.47
N PRO A 156 -11.14 12.57 4.55
CA PRO A 156 -10.76 12.10 5.89
C PRO A 156 -10.51 10.58 5.89
N VAL A 157 -9.56 10.10 6.70
CA VAL A 157 -9.15 8.69 6.70
C VAL A 157 -10.31 7.75 7.03
N GLU A 158 -11.22 8.16 7.90
CA GLU A 158 -12.40 7.39 8.29
C GLU A 158 -13.33 7.19 7.09
N ARG A 159 -13.50 8.22 6.26
CA ARG A 159 -14.31 8.14 5.04
C ARG A 159 -13.64 7.31 3.94
N ALA A 160 -12.31 7.33 3.86
CA ALA A 160 -11.57 6.44 2.97
C ALA A 160 -11.76 4.97 3.40
N ALA A 161 -11.63 4.68 4.70
CA ALA A 161 -11.86 3.36 5.27
C ALA A 161 -13.30 2.85 5.03
N GLU A 162 -14.32 3.70 5.24
CA GLU A 162 -15.71 3.37 4.93
C GLU A 162 -15.92 2.98 3.45
N ARG A 163 -15.32 3.73 2.51
CA ARG A 163 -15.40 3.40 1.08
C ARG A 163 -14.73 2.08 0.74
N LEU A 164 -13.58 1.80 1.36
CA LEU A 164 -12.85 0.55 1.19
C LEU A 164 -13.67 -0.63 1.73
N VAL A 165 -14.28 -0.51 2.91
CA VAL A 165 -15.19 -1.55 3.44
C VAL A 165 -16.40 -1.76 2.52
N ALA A 166 -17.04 -0.68 2.07
CA ALA A 166 -18.17 -0.77 1.15
C ALA A 166 -17.80 -1.39 -0.22
N GLY A 167 -16.54 -1.28 -0.62
CA GLY A 167 -15.97 -1.89 -1.82
C GLY A 167 -15.36 -3.29 -1.61
N ASP A 168 -15.67 -3.95 -0.49
CA ASP A 168 -15.14 -5.28 -0.12
C ASP A 168 -13.61 -5.35 0.00
N ARG A 169 -13.01 -4.26 0.51
CA ARG A 169 -11.57 -4.13 0.78
C ARG A 169 -11.28 -3.84 2.26
N PRO A 170 -11.76 -4.65 3.22
CA PRO A 170 -11.57 -4.38 4.65
C PRO A 170 -10.09 -4.39 5.07
N HIS A 171 -9.24 -5.18 4.41
CA HIS A 171 -7.80 -5.21 4.65
C HIS A 171 -7.12 -3.90 4.28
N LEU A 172 -7.52 -3.26 3.17
CA LEU A 172 -7.04 -1.92 2.82
C LEU A 172 -7.61 -0.86 3.77
N ALA A 173 -8.87 -0.97 4.18
CA ALA A 173 -9.44 -0.05 5.17
C ALA A 173 -8.64 -0.07 6.48
N ALA A 174 -8.31 -1.26 6.98
CA ALA A 174 -7.47 -1.44 8.15
C ALA A 174 -6.05 -0.90 7.94
N LEU A 175 -5.47 -1.09 6.74
CA LEU A 175 -4.17 -0.54 6.37
C LEU A 175 -4.18 1.00 6.36
N TYR A 176 -5.23 1.64 5.85
CA TYR A 176 -5.38 3.10 5.85
C TYR A 176 -5.44 3.66 7.27
N SER A 177 -6.21 3.04 8.16
CA SER A 177 -6.27 3.44 9.58
C SER A 177 -4.92 3.29 10.27
N LEU A 178 -4.22 2.16 10.05
CA LEU A 178 -2.89 1.93 10.60
C LEU A 178 -1.88 2.96 10.07
N ALA A 179 -1.81 3.14 8.76
CA ALA A 179 -0.90 4.07 8.10
C ALA A 179 -1.07 5.51 8.62
N HIS A 180 -2.31 5.94 8.87
CA HIS A 180 -2.59 7.26 9.43
C HIS A 180 -2.00 7.44 10.83
N GLU A 181 -2.18 6.46 11.72
CA GLU A 181 -1.67 6.54 13.09
C GLU A 181 -0.14 6.40 13.14
N VAL A 182 0.45 5.54 12.30
CA VAL A 182 1.92 5.43 12.15
C VAL A 182 2.51 6.75 11.69
N ARG A 183 1.93 7.35 10.65
CA ARG A 183 2.34 8.67 10.13
C ARG A 183 2.23 9.77 11.18
N ARG A 184 1.18 9.75 12.00
CA ARG A 184 1.01 10.74 13.08
C ARG A 184 2.03 10.57 14.19
N ALA A 185 2.47 9.35 14.46
CA ALA A 185 3.49 9.07 15.47
C ALA A 185 4.92 9.37 14.99
N SER A 186 5.19 9.32 13.68
CA SER A 186 6.49 9.66 13.09
C SER A 186 6.69 11.16 12.86
N ARG A 187 5.60 11.94 12.84
CA ARG A 187 5.65 13.40 12.75
C ARG A 187 5.85 14.02 14.15
N PRO A 188 6.83 14.94 14.31
CA PRO A 188 7.11 15.61 15.57
C PRO A 188 6.00 16.60 16.00
#